data_AF-A0A2H9VUX9-F1
#
_entry.id   AF-A0A2H9VUX9-F1
#
_cell.length_a   1.000
_cell.length_b   1.000
_cell.length_c   1.000
_cell.angle_alpha   90.00
_cell.angle_beta   90.00
_cell.angle_gamma   90.00
#
_symmetry.space_group_name_H-M   'P 1'
#
loop_
_entity.id
_entity.type
_entity.pdbx_description
1 polymer ?
#
loop_
_entity_poly.entity_id
_entity_poly.type
_entity_poly.pdbx_seq_one_letter_code
_entity_poly.pdbx_strand_id
1 'polypeptide(L)'
;MLLSCSSTQKIKKGLAESDIYVDDNRIEKKYFFPMFKMAVFLQSIQFAYNDSPEIRKLLSEDKSATSAAEVFDWVDIKSTADIIVAKIKRDSALNIERLPEDVAGKKVFKNCLDFYNSKQLNDIAKKLYKEKYSKPYVMHITPDSLSK
;
A
#
# COMPACT_ATOMS: atom_id res chain seq x y z
N MET A 1 -47.17 -5.64 -14.66
CA MET A 1 -47.04 -4.59 -13.62
C MET A 1 -45.84 -4.93 -12.76
N LEU A 2 -44.85 -4.04 -12.73
CA LEU A 2 -43.62 -4.15 -11.95
C LEU A 2 -43.93 -3.76 -10.49
N LEU A 3 -43.64 -4.64 -9.53
CA LEU A 3 -43.55 -4.27 -8.11
C LEU A 3 -42.08 -4.02 -7.80
N SER A 4 -41.73 -2.74 -7.63
CA SER A 4 -40.40 -2.31 -7.23
C SER A 4 -40.17 -2.58 -5.74
N CYS A 5 -39.10 -3.30 -5.43
CA CYS A 5 -38.57 -3.37 -4.07
C CYS A 5 -37.78 -2.08 -3.79
N SER A 6 -38.42 -1.12 -3.14
CA SER A 6 -37.74 0.05 -2.59
C SER A 6 -37.02 -0.34 -1.29
N SER A 7 -35.71 -0.56 -1.36
CA SER A 7 -34.87 -0.71 -0.18
C SER A 7 -34.41 0.68 0.28
N THR A 8 -35.16 1.30 1.19
CA THR A 8 -34.81 2.60 1.78
C THR A 8 -33.57 2.43 2.67
N GLN A 9 -32.39 2.80 2.17
CA GLN A 9 -31.18 2.91 2.98
C GLN A 9 -31.37 4.04 4.00
N LYS A 10 -31.32 3.70 5.29
CA LYS A 10 -31.37 4.67 6.39
C LYS A 10 -30.19 5.62 6.28
N ILE A 11 -30.47 6.88 5.94
CA ILE A 11 -29.51 7.98 5.94
C ILE A 11 -28.97 8.12 7.37
N LYS A 12 -27.64 7.98 7.53
CA LYS A 12 -26.99 8.14 8.84
C LYS A 12 -27.11 9.60 9.29
N LYS A 13 -27.38 9.79 10.58
CA LYS A 13 -27.60 11.10 11.22
C LYS A 13 -26.39 12.02 11.00
N GLY A 14 -26.58 13.18 10.36
CA GLY A 14 -25.56 14.22 10.18
C GLY A 14 -25.20 14.63 8.75
N LEU A 15 -25.96 14.21 7.73
CA LEU A 15 -25.67 14.43 6.30
C LEU A 15 -26.76 15.30 5.66
N ALA A 16 -26.38 16.24 4.80
CA ALA A 16 -27.31 17.13 4.09
C ALA A 16 -27.67 16.53 2.72
N GLU A 17 -28.86 16.85 2.20
CA GLU A 17 -29.34 16.37 0.89
C GLU A 17 -28.46 16.79 -0.31
N SER A 18 -27.55 17.76 -0.12
CA SER A 18 -26.66 18.28 -1.16
C SER A 18 -25.33 17.51 -1.32
N ASP A 19 -25.06 16.50 -0.51
CA ASP A 19 -23.82 15.73 -0.60
C ASP A 19 -23.88 14.77 -1.82
N ILE A 20 -23.13 15.07 -2.89
CA ILE A 20 -22.96 14.18 -4.04
C ILE A 20 -21.92 13.11 -3.69
N TYR A 21 -22.35 11.85 -3.65
CA TYR A 21 -21.46 10.71 -3.46
C TYR A 21 -20.80 10.34 -4.80
N VAL A 22 -19.50 10.55 -4.91
CA VAL A 22 -18.70 9.96 -6.00
C VAL A 22 -18.15 8.63 -5.51
N ASP A 23 -18.85 7.54 -5.81
CA ASP A 23 -18.44 6.17 -5.46
C ASP A 23 -17.44 5.61 -6.47
N ASP A 24 -16.22 6.18 -6.55
CA ASP A 24 -15.31 5.78 -7.65
C ASP A 24 -13.85 5.52 -7.25
N ASN A 25 -13.56 5.27 -5.96
CA ASN A 25 -12.18 4.95 -5.51
C ASN A 25 -12.09 3.75 -4.55
N ARG A 26 -13.02 2.79 -4.63
CA ARG A 26 -12.89 1.55 -3.85
C ARG A 26 -12.06 0.53 -4.59
N ILE A 27 -10.83 0.33 -4.13
CA ILE A 27 -10.04 -0.83 -4.53
C ILE A 27 -10.71 -2.05 -3.90
N GLU A 28 -11.16 -3.00 -4.74
CA GLU A 28 -11.73 -4.22 -4.21
C GLU A 28 -10.70 -4.97 -3.35
N LYS A 29 -11.17 -5.51 -2.23
CA LYS A 29 -10.34 -6.24 -1.26
C LYS A 29 -9.46 -7.31 -1.91
N LYS A 30 -9.97 -8.01 -2.93
CA LYS A 30 -9.23 -9.04 -3.69
C LYS A 30 -8.00 -8.49 -4.42
N TYR A 31 -8.02 -7.23 -4.85
CA TYR A 31 -6.91 -6.58 -5.54
C TYR A 31 -6.00 -5.83 -4.56
N PHE A 32 -6.58 -5.24 -3.51
CA PHE A 32 -5.85 -4.47 -2.51
C PHE A 32 -4.67 -5.24 -1.91
N PHE A 33 -4.92 -6.43 -1.35
CA PHE A 33 -3.87 -7.18 -0.64
C PHE A 33 -2.68 -7.57 -1.51
N PRO A 34 -2.86 -8.26 -2.65
CA PRO A 34 -1.73 -8.64 -3.48
C PRO A 34 -0.96 -7.43 -4.01
N MET A 35 -1.67 -6.37 -4.43
CA MET A 35 -1.02 -5.16 -4.96
C MET A 35 -0.25 -4.39 -3.89
N PHE A 36 -0.84 -4.17 -2.71
CA PHE A 36 -0.18 -3.48 -1.61
C PHE A 36 1.07 -4.23 -1.15
N LYS A 37 0.95 -5.56 -0.99
CA LYS A 37 2.09 -6.40 -0.60
C LYS A 37 3.21 -6.38 -1.63
N MET A 38 2.87 -6.41 -2.92
CA MET A 38 3.84 -6.31 -4.00
C MET A 38 4.55 -4.95 -3.97
N ALA A 39 3.81 -3.85 -3.83
CA ALA A 39 4.40 -2.51 -3.71
C ALA A 39 5.37 -2.43 -2.54
N VAL A 40 4.99 -2.93 -1.36
CA VAL A 40 5.86 -2.97 -0.18
C VAL A 40 7.11 -3.82 -0.44
N PHE A 41 6.97 -4.97 -1.10
CA PHE A 41 8.10 -5.85 -1.41
C PHE A 41 9.13 -5.17 -2.30
N LEU A 42 8.68 -4.58 -3.42
CA LEU A 42 9.54 -3.86 -4.35
C LEU A 42 10.20 -2.66 -3.69
N GLN A 43 9.44 -1.91 -2.88
CA GLN A 43 9.96 -0.78 -2.13
C GLN A 43 11.04 -1.20 -1.12
N SER A 44 10.82 -2.34 -0.46
CA SER A 44 11.78 -2.89 0.49
C SER A 44 13.08 -3.26 -0.19
N ILE A 45 13.03 -3.86 -1.39
CA ILE A 45 14.22 -4.17 -2.20
C ILE A 45 14.95 -2.87 -2.54
N GLN A 46 14.25 -1.88 -3.08
CA GLN A 46 14.84 -0.62 -3.51
C GLN A 46 15.60 0.07 -2.37
N PHE A 47 14.96 0.22 -1.21
CA PHE A 47 15.57 0.86 -0.05
C PHE A 47 16.66 0.04 0.62
N ALA A 48 16.55 -1.29 0.64
CA ALA A 48 17.57 -2.15 1.23
C ALA A 48 18.86 -2.17 0.41
N TYR A 49 18.78 -1.91 -0.90
CA TYR A 49 19.92 -1.65 -1.79
C TYR A 49 20.27 -0.16 -1.91
N ASN A 50 19.87 0.65 -0.93
CA ASN A 50 20.20 2.09 -0.84
C ASN A 50 19.85 2.87 -2.12
N ASP A 51 18.72 2.57 -2.76
CA ASP A 51 18.28 3.24 -3.99
C ASP A 51 19.33 3.22 -5.11
N SER A 52 20.12 2.15 -5.19
CA SER A 52 21.13 1.99 -6.25
C SER A 52 20.50 2.16 -7.66
N PRO A 53 21.20 2.83 -8.59
CA PRO A 53 20.70 3.04 -9.96
C PRO A 53 20.33 1.72 -10.66
N GLU A 54 21.10 0.66 -10.42
CA GLU A 54 20.91 -0.67 -11.02
C GLU A 54 19.60 -1.30 -10.56
N ILE A 55 19.30 -1.22 -9.26
CA ILE A 55 18.04 -1.72 -8.72
C ILE A 55 16.86 -0.87 -9.17
N ARG A 56 17.00 0.46 -9.20
CA ARG A 56 15.96 1.34 -9.76
C ARG A 56 15.65 1.01 -11.21
N LYS A 57 16.69 0.80 -12.03
CA LYS A 57 16.53 0.39 -13.42
C LYS A 57 15.83 -0.96 -13.53
N LEU A 58 16.32 -1.97 -12.81
CA LEU A 58 15.73 -3.31 -12.77
C LEU A 58 14.24 -3.26 -12.41
N LEU A 59 13.88 -2.53 -11.35
CA LEU A 59 12.49 -2.40 -10.90
C LEU A 59 11.62 -1.59 -11.87
N SER A 60 12.19 -0.63 -12.60
CA SER A 60 11.47 0.12 -13.64
C SER A 60 11.20 -0.70 -14.90
N GLU A 61 12.07 -1.66 -15.23
CA GLU A 61 11.88 -2.61 -16.32
C GLU A 61 10.89 -3.71 -15.93
N ASP A 62 10.80 -4.03 -14.63
CA ASP A 62 9.82 -4.96 -14.07
C ASP A 62 8.43 -4.31 -13.96
N LYS A 63 7.60 -4.56 -14.97
CA LYS A 63 6.24 -4.05 -15.08
C LYS A 63 5.27 -4.64 -14.04
N SER A 64 5.71 -5.57 -13.19
CA SER A 64 4.87 -6.11 -12.10
C SER A 64 4.51 -5.02 -11.06
N ALA A 65 5.26 -3.91 -11.05
CA ALA A 65 5.16 -2.81 -10.09
C ALA A 65 4.21 -1.67 -10.51
N THR A 66 4.10 -1.42 -11.82
CA THR A 66 3.68 -0.12 -12.35
C THR A 66 2.24 0.25 -11.99
N SER A 67 1.37 -0.75 -11.78
CA SER A 67 -0.04 -0.51 -11.43
C SER A 67 -0.31 -0.29 -9.94
N ALA A 68 0.68 -0.54 -9.06
CA ALA A 68 0.43 -0.47 -7.61
C ALA A 68 0.66 0.93 -7.03
N ALA A 69 1.58 1.72 -7.60
CA ALA A 69 1.94 3.04 -7.07
C ALA A 69 0.87 4.12 -7.32
N GLU A 70 0.06 3.99 -8.36
CA GLU A 70 -1.03 4.93 -8.67
C GLU A 70 -2.23 4.75 -7.72
N VAL A 71 -2.28 3.62 -7.04
CA VAL A 71 -3.46 3.14 -6.31
C VAL A 71 -3.33 3.35 -4.81
N PHE A 72 -2.10 3.47 -4.29
CA PHE A 72 -1.83 3.60 -2.86
C PHE A 72 -1.07 4.87 -2.55
N ASP A 73 -1.31 5.40 -1.35
CA ASP A 73 -0.49 6.46 -0.79
C ASP A 73 0.93 5.95 -0.58
N TRP A 74 1.88 6.64 -1.20
CA TRP A 74 3.30 6.36 -1.09
C TRP A 74 3.79 6.33 0.36
N VAL A 75 3.21 7.14 1.24
CA VAL A 75 3.56 7.17 2.67
C VAL A 75 3.26 5.82 3.34
N ASP A 76 2.15 5.17 2.98
CA ASP A 76 1.76 3.87 3.53
C ASP A 76 2.73 2.76 3.08
N ILE A 77 3.11 2.77 1.79
CA ILE A 77 4.07 1.82 1.22
C ILE A 77 5.44 2.01 1.88
N LYS A 78 5.94 3.25 1.89
CA LYS A 78 7.25 3.61 2.43
C LYS A 78 7.37 3.24 3.90
N SER A 79 6.41 3.67 4.73
CA SER A 79 6.42 3.39 6.17
C SER A 79 6.41 1.90 6.48
N THR A 80 5.70 1.10 5.67
CA THR A 80 5.66 -0.35 5.83
C THR A 80 6.97 -1.01 5.39
N ALA A 81 7.57 -0.55 4.28
CA ALA A 81 8.86 -1.04 3.80
C ALA A 81 10.01 -0.73 4.78
N ASP A 82 9.98 0.45 5.40
CA ASP A 82 10.98 0.88 6.39
C ASP A 82 11.12 -0.10 7.56
N ILE A 83 10.08 -0.86 7.91
CA ILE A 83 10.11 -1.89 8.96
C ILE A 83 11.16 -2.97 8.67
N ILE A 84 11.11 -3.58 7.48
CA ILE A 84 12.02 -4.66 7.12
C ILE A 84 13.41 -4.13 6.75
N VAL A 85 13.47 -2.94 6.13
CA VAL A 85 14.74 -2.28 5.79
C VAL A 85 15.54 -1.95 7.05
N ALA A 86 14.89 -1.44 8.10
CA ALA A 86 15.54 -1.18 9.38
C ALA A 86 16.09 -2.46 10.01
N LYS A 87 15.37 -3.59 9.89
CA LYS A 87 15.86 -4.90 10.34
C LYS A 87 17.09 -5.34 9.55
N ILE A 88 17.04 -5.31 8.22
CA ILE A 88 18.17 -5.69 7.35
C ILE A 88 19.41 -4.85 7.67
N LYS A 89 19.24 -3.53 7.82
CA LYS A 89 20.34 -2.61 8.17
C LYS A 89 20.95 -2.93 9.54
N ARG A 90 20.12 -3.24 10.54
CA ARG A 90 20.57 -3.64 11.88
C ARG A 90 21.32 -4.97 11.85
N ASP A 91 20.75 -5.97 11.17
CA ASP A 91 21.36 -7.30 11.05
C ASP A 91 22.71 -7.23 10.32
N SER A 92 22.86 -6.28 9.38
CA SER A 92 24.14 -5.95 8.75
C SER A 92 25.13 -5.38 9.76
N ALA A 93 24.75 -4.30 10.45
CA ALA A 93 25.63 -3.61 11.40
C ALA A 93 26.15 -4.52 12.53
N LEU A 94 25.32 -5.46 13.00
CA LEU A 94 25.67 -6.38 14.09
C LEU A 94 26.53 -7.57 13.65
N ASN A 95 26.56 -7.91 12.35
CA ASN A 95 27.31 -9.07 11.84
C ASN A 95 28.62 -8.71 11.13
N ILE A 96 28.84 -7.43 10.79
CA ILE A 96 30.07 -6.93 10.15
C ILE A 96 31.32 -7.17 11.02
N GLU A 97 31.18 -7.29 12.34
CA GLU A 97 32.30 -7.62 13.24
C GLU A 97 32.63 -9.12 13.33
N ARG A 98 31.77 -10.01 12.80
CA ARG A 98 31.94 -11.47 12.93
C ARG A 98 32.27 -12.19 11.62
N LEU A 99 31.81 -11.70 10.48
CA LEU A 99 32.15 -12.22 9.15
C LEU A 99 32.16 -11.08 8.12
N PRO A 100 33.06 -11.14 7.12
CA PRO A 100 33.06 -10.19 6.01
C PRO A 100 31.70 -10.16 5.29
N GLU A 101 31.23 -8.98 4.90
CA GLU A 101 29.89 -8.76 4.29
C GLU A 101 29.72 -9.51 2.96
N ASP A 102 30.83 -9.73 2.26
CA ASP A 102 31.05 -10.55 1.06
C ASP A 102 30.89 -12.06 1.31
N VAL A 103 31.01 -12.53 2.56
CA VAL A 103 30.88 -13.95 2.93
C VAL A 103 29.48 -14.27 3.46
N ALA A 104 28.86 -13.38 4.24
CA ALA A 104 27.55 -13.62 4.85
C ALA A 104 26.37 -13.05 4.03
N GLY A 105 26.58 -11.90 3.37
CA GLY A 105 25.59 -11.14 2.62
C GLY A 105 24.42 -10.61 3.46
N LYS A 106 23.87 -9.44 3.09
CA LYS A 106 22.67 -8.86 3.75
C LYS A 106 21.39 -9.70 3.58
N LYS A 107 21.43 -10.72 2.72
CA LYS A 107 20.28 -11.59 2.34
C LYS A 107 19.01 -10.76 2.06
N VAL A 108 19.17 -9.64 1.35
CA VAL A 108 18.10 -8.64 1.13
C VAL A 108 16.86 -9.29 0.54
N PHE A 109 17.00 -9.97 -0.59
CA PHE A 109 15.89 -10.66 -1.26
C PHE A 109 15.16 -11.63 -0.34
N LYS A 110 15.90 -12.46 0.40
CA LYS A 110 15.30 -13.41 1.36
C LYS A 110 14.50 -12.68 2.43
N ASN A 111 15.07 -11.65 3.06
CA ASN A 111 14.38 -10.89 4.11
C ASN A 111 13.13 -10.17 3.57
N CYS A 112 13.21 -9.56 2.39
CA CYS A 112 12.07 -8.92 1.75
C CYS A 112 10.98 -9.95 1.39
N LEU A 113 11.36 -11.12 0.90
CA LEU A 113 10.42 -12.20 0.53
C LEU A 113 9.76 -12.83 1.76
N ASP A 114 10.53 -13.06 2.83
CA ASP A 114 10.02 -13.53 4.11
C ASP A 114 9.00 -12.52 4.67
N PHE A 115 9.28 -11.22 4.55
CA PHE A 115 8.35 -10.17 4.97
C PHE A 115 7.09 -10.11 4.09
N TYR A 116 7.24 -10.26 2.76
CA TYR A 116 6.11 -10.37 1.83
C TYR A 116 5.16 -11.51 2.23
N ASN A 117 5.70 -12.65 2.66
CA ASN A 117 4.91 -13.80 3.10
C ASN A 117 4.46 -13.74 4.57
N SER A 118 4.88 -12.71 5.32
CA SER A 118 4.68 -12.66 6.77
C SER A 118 3.22 -12.36 7.17
N LYS A 119 2.84 -12.90 8.33
CA LYS A 119 1.60 -12.51 9.02
C LYS A 119 1.59 -11.01 9.37
N GLN A 120 2.74 -10.45 9.71
CA GLN A 120 2.88 -9.03 10.06
C GLN A 120 2.42 -8.12 8.90
N LEU A 121 2.93 -8.35 7.69
CA LEU A 121 2.52 -7.55 6.52
C LEU A 121 1.04 -7.74 6.21
N ASN A 122 0.52 -8.97 6.34
CA ASN A 122 -0.92 -9.23 6.15
C ASN A 122 -1.78 -8.44 7.15
N ASP A 123 -1.35 -8.34 8.42
CA ASP A 123 -2.10 -7.62 9.45
C ASP A 123 -2.05 -6.10 9.25
N ILE A 124 -0.90 -5.55 8.82
CA ILE A 124 -0.76 -4.13 8.42
C ILE A 124 -1.71 -3.83 7.24
N ALA A 125 -1.67 -4.65 6.19
CA ALA A 125 -2.52 -4.46 5.02
C ALA A 125 -4.02 -4.51 5.40
N LYS A 126 -4.43 -5.41 6.30
CA LYS A 126 -5.84 -5.50 6.75
C LYS A 126 -6.27 -4.25 7.49
N LYS A 127 -5.39 -3.72 8.35
CA LYS A 127 -5.64 -2.50 9.10
C LYS A 127 -5.81 -1.31 8.17
N LEU A 128 -4.84 -1.09 7.27
CA LEU A 128 -4.88 -0.01 6.28
C LEU A 128 -6.12 -0.09 5.39
N TYR A 129 -6.44 -1.29 4.90
CA TYR A 129 -7.64 -1.48 4.09
C TYR A 129 -8.90 -0.99 4.82
N LYS A 130 -9.10 -1.45 6.05
CA LYS A 130 -10.28 -1.08 6.86
C LYS A 130 -10.33 0.42 7.20
N GLU A 131 -9.18 1.02 7.44
CA GLU A 131 -9.10 2.39 7.95
C GLU A 131 -9.18 3.45 6.85
N LYS A 132 -8.59 3.17 5.68
CA LYS A 132 -8.34 4.16 4.62
C LYS A 132 -8.91 3.77 3.27
N TYR A 133 -8.87 2.49 2.88
CA TYR A 133 -9.19 2.07 1.51
C TYR A 133 -10.53 1.35 1.33
N SER A 134 -11.23 1.03 2.42
CA SER A 134 -12.58 0.44 2.40
C SER A 134 -13.69 1.46 2.63
N LYS A 135 -13.35 2.74 2.85
CA LYS A 135 -14.30 3.81 3.11
C LYS A 135 -14.59 4.57 1.81
N PRO A 136 -15.84 4.98 1.55
CA PRO A 136 -16.14 5.86 0.44
C PRO A 136 -15.43 7.21 0.63
N TYR A 137 -14.83 7.73 -0.43
CA TYR A 137 -14.32 9.09 -0.45
C TYR A 137 -15.53 10.03 -0.48
N VAL A 138 -15.67 10.91 0.51
CA VAL A 138 -16.74 11.92 0.54
C VAL A 138 -16.13 13.23 0.05
N MET A 139 -16.48 13.64 -1.15
CA MET A 139 -16.07 14.93 -1.69
C MET A 139 -17.18 15.94 -1.36
N HIS A 140 -16.91 16.86 -0.44
CA HIS A 140 -17.84 17.95 -0.13
C HIS A 140 -17.75 18.99 -1.25
N ILE A 141 -18.68 18.93 -2.19
CA ILE A 141 -18.83 19.95 -3.22
C ILE A 141 -19.71 21.06 -2.63
N THR A 142 -19.13 22.23 -2.34
CA THR A 142 -19.93 23.41 -1.98
C THR A 142 -20.63 23.95 -3.24
N PRO A 143 -21.89 24.43 -3.14
CA PRO A 143 -22.67 24.89 -4.29
C PRO A 143 -21.95 25.93 -5.19
N ASP A 144 -21.06 26.74 -4.59
CA ASP A 144 -20.28 27.78 -5.29
C ASP A 144 -19.27 27.24 -6.30
N SER A 145 -19.01 25.92 -6.32
CA SER A 145 -18.07 25.28 -7.25
C SER A 145 -18.70 24.78 -8.56
N LEU A 146 -20.03 24.82 -8.67
CA LEU A 146 -20.79 24.41 -9.86
C LEU A 146 -21.22 25.58 -10.75
N SER A 147 -20.92 26.82 -10.37
CA SER A 147 -21.19 28.01 -11.19
C SER A 147 -19.93 28.47 -11.94
N LYS A 148 -19.62 27.83 -13.06
CA LYS A 148 -18.89 28.42 -14.19
C LYS A 148 -19.47 27.92 -15.49
#